data_AF-A0A4Y8LHB3-F1
#
_entry.id   AF-A0A4Y8LHB3-F1
#
_cell.length_a   1.000
_cell.length_b   1.000
_cell.length_c   1.000
_cell.angle_alpha   90.00
_cell.angle_beta   90.00
_cell.angle_gamma   90.00
#
_symmetry.space_group_name_H-M   'P 1'
#
loop_
_entity.id
_entity.type
_entity.pdbx_description
1 polymer ?
#
loop_
_entity_poly.entity_id
_entity_poly.type
_entity_poly.pdbx_seq_one_letter_code
_entity_poly.pdbx_strand_id
1 'polypeptide(L)'
;MTTYTVLLIFYPAAFFMMGIFLGLILKSKMWSLPAGLFIGYVLSNVGFFFLTEGGFPGIEQWDDGNGFSVFQGIEFYEWLSILSTPNFFTLFYIGLLLWGTLIIQKFTRTIKASGFKNREEVRS
;
A
#
# COMPACT_ATOMS: atom_id res chain seq x y z
N MET A 1 2.39 10.61 -22.31
CA MET A 1 2.38 9.23 -21.77
C MET A 1 0.92 8.85 -21.63
N THR A 2 0.49 7.70 -22.14
CA THR A 2 -0.87 7.23 -21.90
C THR A 2 -1.09 7.06 -20.40
N THR A 3 -2.25 7.48 -19.90
CA THR A 3 -2.67 7.47 -18.49
C THR A 3 -2.41 6.11 -17.81
N TYR A 4 -2.55 5.02 -18.58
CA TYR A 4 -2.20 3.64 -18.22
C TYR A 4 -0.74 3.42 -17.80
N THR A 5 0.22 4.08 -18.45
CA THR A 5 1.66 3.91 -18.18
C THR A 5 2.06 4.54 -16.85
N VAL A 6 1.44 5.67 -16.50
CA VAL A 6 1.65 6.33 -15.21
C VAL A 6 1.16 5.41 -14.08
N LEU A 7 0.04 4.73 -14.27
CA LEU A 7 -0.59 3.88 -13.26
C LEU A 7 0.17 2.58 -12.99
N LEU A 8 0.76 1.97 -14.03
CA LEU A 8 1.64 0.81 -13.90
C LEU A 8 2.90 1.10 -13.08
N ILE A 9 3.31 2.37 -12.97
CA ILE A 9 4.51 2.77 -12.22
C ILE A 9 4.15 3.30 -10.84
N PHE A 10 3.11 4.14 -10.73
CA PHE A 10 2.76 4.82 -9.49
C PHE A 10 2.05 3.92 -8.47
N TYR A 11 1.17 3.01 -8.88
CA TYR A 11 0.47 2.13 -7.94
C TYR A 11 1.42 1.16 -7.21
N PRO A 12 2.32 0.43 -7.90
CA PRO A 12 3.34 -0.37 -7.22
C PRO A 12 4.19 0.44 -6.25
N ALA A 13 4.62 1.64 -6.66
CA ALA A 13 5.42 2.52 -5.81
C ALA A 13 4.64 3.01 -4.57
N ALA A 14 3.36 3.36 -4.73
CA ALA A 14 2.50 3.77 -3.63
C ALA A 14 2.29 2.64 -2.61
N PHE A 15 2.04 1.41 -3.08
CA PHE A 15 1.91 0.24 -2.20
C PHE A 15 3.22 -0.07 -1.46
N PHE A 16 4.35 0.04 -2.14
CA PHE A 16 5.66 -0.13 -1.52
C PHE A 16 5.95 0.94 -0.47
N MET A 17 5.68 2.22 -0.77
CA MET A 17 5.85 3.35 0.17
C MET A 17 4.91 3.24 1.37
N MET A 18 3.66 2.83 1.14
CA MET A 18 2.71 2.54 2.22
C MET A 18 3.21 1.40 3.10
N GLY A 19 3.80 0.35 2.51
CA GLY A 19 4.47 -0.72 3.25
C GLY A 19 5.61 -0.20 4.14
N ILE A 20 6.46 0.69 3.62
CA ILE A 20 7.50 1.33 4.43
C ILE A 20 6.89 2.12 5.59
N PHE A 21 5.86 2.92 5.33
CA PHE A 21 5.22 3.73 6.37
C PHE A 21 4.56 2.86 7.46
N LEU A 22 3.84 1.82 7.06
CA LEU A 22 3.25 0.84 7.98
C LEU A 22 4.33 0.12 8.80
N GLY A 23 5.46 -0.23 8.18
CA GLY A 23 6.58 -0.85 8.89
C GLY A 23 7.22 0.06 9.96
N LEU A 24 7.22 1.38 9.75
CA LEU A 24 7.64 2.36 10.76
C LEU A 24 6.63 2.47 11.92
N ILE A 25 5.34 2.53 11.62
CA ILE A 25 4.27 2.72 12.61
C ILE A 25 4.03 1.45 13.44
N LEU A 26 3.89 0.31 12.77
CA LEU A 26 3.39 -0.92 13.39
C LEU A 26 4.45 -1.67 14.22
N LYS A 27 5.68 -1.13 14.33
CA LYS A 27 6.81 -1.61 15.17
C LYS A 27 6.68 -3.07 15.63
N SER A 28 6.89 -4.03 14.74
CA SER A 28 7.02 -5.48 15.05
C SER A 28 6.07 -6.02 16.15
N LYS A 29 4.82 -5.53 16.24
CA LYS A 29 3.82 -6.08 17.15
C LYS A 29 3.19 -7.30 16.49
N MET A 30 2.73 -8.28 17.28
CA MET A 30 2.08 -9.50 16.77
C MET A 30 0.95 -9.23 15.75
N TRP A 31 0.29 -8.08 15.88
CA TRP A 31 -0.82 -7.62 15.03
C TRP A 31 -0.39 -6.83 13.78
N SER A 32 0.89 -6.52 13.60
CA SER A 32 1.36 -5.69 12.47
C SER A 32 1.19 -6.40 11.12
N LEU A 33 1.42 -7.71 11.09
CA LEU A 33 1.36 -8.49 9.86
C LEU A 33 -0.10 -8.72 9.41
N PRO A 34 -1.03 -9.17 10.28
CA PRO A 34 -2.43 -9.31 9.89
C PRO A 34 -3.08 -7.96 9.52
N ALA A 35 -2.75 -6.88 10.25
CA ALA A 35 -3.25 -5.55 9.92
C ALA A 35 -2.72 -5.06 8.55
N GLY A 36 -1.44 -5.26 8.26
CA GLY A 36 -0.86 -4.91 6.96
C GLY A 36 -1.46 -5.71 5.81
N LEU A 37 -1.71 -7.02 6.02
CA LEU A 37 -2.40 -7.87 5.06
C LEU A 37 -3.82 -7.39 4.79
N PHE A 38 -4.58 -7.08 5.84
CA PHE A 38 -5.95 -6.60 5.71
C PHE A 38 -6.02 -5.24 5.00
N ILE A 39 -5.18 -4.28 5.41
CA ILE A 39 -5.09 -2.95 4.79
C ILE A 39 -4.67 -3.07 3.33
N GLY A 40 -3.64 -3.88 3.04
CA GLY A 40 -3.17 -4.11 1.67
C GLY A 40 -4.23 -4.76 0.79
N TYR A 41 -4.99 -5.71 1.33
CA TYR A 41 -6.10 -6.35 0.62
C TYR A 41 -7.21 -5.36 0.29
N VAL A 42 -7.68 -4.60 1.28
CA VAL A 42 -8.73 -3.58 1.07
C VAL A 42 -8.26 -2.54 0.06
N LEU A 43 -7.08 -1.94 0.26
CA LEU A 43 -6.58 -0.90 -0.64
C LEU A 43 -6.35 -1.40 -2.06
N SER A 44 -5.92 -2.64 -2.24
CA SER A 44 -5.64 -3.17 -3.59
C SER A 44 -6.91 -3.46 -4.36
N ASN A 45 -7.95 -3.98 -3.70
CA ASN A 45 -9.26 -4.17 -4.32
C ASN A 45 -9.94 -2.83 -4.62
N VAL A 46 -9.87 -1.86 -3.69
CA VAL A 46 -10.37 -0.49 -3.91
C VAL A 46 -9.64 0.20 -5.05
N GLY A 47 -8.31 0.09 -5.07
CA GLY A 47 -7.48 0.67 -6.12
C GLY A 47 -7.75 0.03 -7.48
N PHE A 48 -7.93 -1.28 -7.54
CA PHE A 48 -8.28 -1.96 -8.78
C PHE A 48 -9.66 -1.53 -9.30
N PHE A 49 -10.67 -1.50 -8.44
CA PHE A 49 -12.01 -1.01 -8.80
C PHE A 49 -11.97 0.43 -9.31
N PHE A 50 -11.27 1.30 -8.60
CA PHE A 50 -11.06 2.68 -9.02
C PHE A 50 -10.47 2.75 -10.43
N LEU A 51 -9.51 1.88 -10.78
CA LEU A 51 -8.91 1.85 -12.10
C LEU A 51 -9.82 1.25 -13.18
N THR A 52 -10.59 0.22 -12.87
CA THR A 52 -11.50 -0.42 -13.84
C THR A 52 -12.68 0.47 -14.20
N GLU A 53 -13.19 1.25 -13.25
CA GLU A 53 -14.32 2.18 -13.45
C GLU A 53 -13.89 3.56 -13.99
N GLY A 54 -12.62 3.73 -14.35
CA GLY A 54 -12.10 4.99 -14.90
C GLY A 54 -11.94 6.11 -13.86
N GLY A 55 -11.73 5.73 -12.60
CA GLY A 55 -11.28 6.61 -11.53
C GLY A 55 -9.84 7.03 -11.81
N PHE A 56 -9.66 8.22 -12.36
CA PHE A 56 -8.36 8.84 -12.53
C PHE A 56 -8.33 10.13 -11.68
N PRO A 57 -7.40 10.28 -10.72
CA PRO A 57 -7.27 11.51 -9.97
C PRO A 57 -6.69 12.56 -10.92
N GLY A 58 -7.39 13.68 -11.10
CA GLY A 58 -7.17 14.68 -12.15
C GLY A 58 -5.71 15.17 -12.29
N ILE A 59 -4.97 14.53 -13.20
CA ILE A 59 -3.73 15.07 -13.78
C ILE A 59 -3.99 15.63 -15.18
N GLU A 60 -5.24 15.83 -15.57
CA GLU A 60 -5.57 16.31 -16.91
C GLU A 60 -6.55 17.48 -16.81
N GLN A 61 -6.13 18.62 -17.32
CA GLN A 61 -6.96 19.80 -17.47
C GLN A 61 -8.10 19.58 -18.51
N TRP A 62 -8.19 18.37 -19.10
CA TRP A 62 -9.05 18.01 -20.23
C TRP A 62 -9.42 16.51 -20.37
N ASP A 63 -9.18 15.64 -19.38
CA ASP A 63 -9.55 14.21 -19.47
C ASP A 63 -10.69 13.91 -18.49
N ASP A 64 -11.83 13.49 -19.04
CA ASP A 64 -13.10 13.21 -18.34
C ASP A 64 -13.01 11.91 -17.51
N GLY A 65 -12.02 11.82 -16.62
CA GLY A 65 -11.95 10.77 -15.62
C GLY A 65 -13.04 10.97 -14.56
N ASN A 66 -13.74 9.90 -14.20
CA ASN A 66 -14.75 9.94 -13.12
C ASN A 66 -14.10 10.29 -11.75
N GLY A 67 -12.78 10.13 -11.60
CA GLY A 67 -12.08 10.43 -10.35
C GLY A 67 -12.72 9.68 -9.18
N PHE A 68 -12.95 10.34 -8.05
CA PHE A 68 -13.64 9.72 -6.91
C PHE A 68 -15.16 9.54 -7.11
N SER A 69 -15.74 10.03 -8.22
CA SER A 69 -17.17 9.83 -8.50
C SER A 69 -17.50 8.37 -8.85
N VAL A 70 -16.50 7.55 -9.20
CA VAL A 70 -16.69 6.09 -9.37
C VAL A 70 -17.25 5.39 -8.15
N PHE A 71 -17.11 6.01 -6.96
CA PHE A 71 -17.66 5.47 -5.72
C PHE A 71 -19.07 5.97 -5.40
N GLN A 72 -19.63 6.88 -6.21
CA GLN A 72 -20.99 7.39 -6.00
C GLN A 72 -22.03 6.37 -6.45
N GLY A 73 -23.03 6.12 -5.61
CA GLY A 73 -24.12 5.20 -5.91
C GLY A 73 -23.81 3.73 -5.66
N ILE A 74 -22.61 3.38 -5.18
CA ILE A 74 -22.27 2.00 -4.82
C ILE A 74 -23.01 1.60 -3.54
N GLU A 75 -23.84 0.57 -3.64
CA GLU A 75 -24.53 -0.01 -2.49
C GLU A 75 -23.58 -0.86 -1.63
N PHE A 76 -23.95 -1.08 -0.36
CA PHE A 76 -23.09 -1.80 0.58
C PHE A 76 -22.75 -3.23 0.13
N TYR A 77 -23.68 -3.92 -0.55
CA TYR A 77 -23.42 -5.26 -1.08
C TYR A 77 -22.42 -5.26 -2.25
N GLU A 78 -22.38 -4.17 -3.03
CA GLU A 78 -21.43 -3.99 -4.13
C GLU A 78 -20.03 -3.72 -3.59
N TRP A 79 -19.92 -2.93 -2.52
CA TRP A 79 -18.68 -2.78 -1.74
C TRP A 79 -18.15 -4.12 -1.26
N LEU A 80 -19.01 -4.97 -0.69
CA LEU A 80 -18.66 -6.32 -0.28
C LEU A 80 -18.19 -7.17 -1.46
N SER A 81 -18.86 -7.09 -2.61
CA SER A 81 -18.48 -7.82 -3.83
C SER A 81 -17.11 -7.40 -4.36
N ILE A 82 -16.85 -6.09 -4.42
CA ILE A 82 -15.55 -5.52 -4.81
C ILE A 82 -14.45 -6.01 -3.88
N LEU A 83 -14.70 -5.98 -2.57
CA LEU A 83 -13.72 -6.40 -1.58
C LEU A 83 -13.48 -7.91 -1.54
N SER A 84 -14.46 -8.73 -1.92
CA SER A 84 -14.40 -10.20 -1.83
C SER A 84 -13.92 -10.89 -3.11
N THR A 85 -13.64 -10.14 -4.18
CA THR A 85 -13.14 -10.67 -5.44
C THR A 85 -11.63 -10.45 -5.55
N PRO A 86 -10.78 -11.34 -5.02
CA PRO A 86 -9.33 -11.20 -5.15
C PRO A 86 -8.92 -11.33 -6.61
N ASN A 87 -8.04 -10.43 -7.08
CA ASN A 87 -7.42 -10.56 -8.39
C ASN A 87 -5.90 -10.79 -8.26
N PHE A 88 -5.23 -11.06 -9.38
CA PHE A 88 -3.78 -11.26 -9.42
C PHE A 88 -2.98 -10.03 -8.93
N PHE A 89 -3.41 -8.83 -9.29
CA PHE A 89 -2.86 -7.56 -8.82
C PHE A 89 -3.03 -7.37 -7.30
N THR A 90 -4.12 -7.85 -6.68
CA THR A 90 -4.33 -7.84 -5.23
C THR A 90 -3.17 -8.55 -4.52
N LEU A 91 -2.81 -9.75 -4.98
CA LEU A 91 -1.68 -10.51 -4.42
C LEU A 91 -0.34 -9.82 -4.67
N PHE A 92 -0.13 -9.26 -5.87
CA PHE A 92 1.09 -8.53 -6.22
C PHE A 92 1.29 -7.29 -5.33
N TYR A 93 0.25 -6.48 -5.15
CA TYR A 93 0.30 -5.26 -4.34
C TYR A 93 0.43 -5.55 -2.84
N ILE A 94 -0.24 -6.58 -2.33
CA ILE A 94 0.00 -7.07 -0.96
C ILE A 94 1.45 -7.52 -0.81
N GLY A 95 2.01 -8.24 -1.79
CA GLY A 95 3.41 -8.65 -1.80
C GLY A 95 4.37 -7.46 -1.69
N LEU A 96 4.15 -6.41 -2.49
CA LEU A 96 4.93 -5.18 -2.44
C LEU A 96 4.83 -4.46 -1.09
N LEU A 97 3.61 -4.36 -0.54
CA LEU A 97 3.37 -3.74 0.76
C LEU A 97 4.09 -4.49 1.87
N LEU A 98 4.00 -5.83 1.89
CA LEU A 98 4.73 -6.66 2.83
C LEU A 98 6.24 -6.50 2.67
N TRP A 99 6.73 -6.46 1.42
CA TRP A 99 8.16 -6.33 1.15
C TRP A 99 8.70 -5.00 1.67
N GLY A 100 8.01 -3.87 1.41
CA GLY A 100 8.34 -2.56 1.98
C GLY A 100 8.34 -2.57 3.52
N THR A 101 7.34 -3.21 4.11
CA THR A 101 7.21 -3.38 5.57
C THR A 101 8.38 -4.16 6.16
N LEU A 102 8.79 -5.27 5.53
CA LEU A 102 9.87 -6.12 6.01
C LEU A 102 11.24 -5.44 5.88
N ILE A 103 11.48 -4.73 4.78
CA ILE A 103 12.72 -3.99 4.54
C ILE A 103 12.94 -2.96 5.65
N ILE A 104 11.94 -2.13 5.92
CA ILE A 104 12.10 -1.06 6.91
C ILE A 104 12.21 -1.59 8.33
N GLN A 105 11.49 -2.67 8.66
CA GLN A 105 11.62 -3.32 9.96
C GLN A 105 13.02 -3.91 10.16
N LYS A 106 13.59 -4.54 9.13
CA LYS A 106 14.96 -5.05 9.16
C LYS A 106 15.97 -3.91 9.33
N PHE A 107 15.84 -2.83 8.56
CA PHE A 107 16.73 -1.68 8.64
C PHE A 107 16.69 -1.00 10.01
N THR A 108 15.49 -0.79 10.55
CA THR A 108 15.29 -0.18 11.88
C THR A 108 15.89 -1.04 13.00
N ARG A 109 15.79 -2.38 12.89
CA ARG A 109 16.44 -3.29 13.85
C ARG A 109 17.97 -3.20 13.80
N THR A 110 18.55 -3.15 12.60
CA THR A 110 20.01 -3.01 12.43
C THR A 110 20.53 -1.71 13.03
N ILE A 111 19.86 -0.58 12.79
CA ILE A 111 20.23 0.72 13.37
C ILE A 111 20.15 0.69 14.89
N LYS A 112 19.12 0.06 15.45
CA LYS A 112 18.98 -0.06 16.90
C LYS A 112 20.11 -0.90 17.52
N ALA A 113 20.52 -1.98 16.85
CA ALA A 113 21.60 -2.84 17.30
C ALA A 113 22.97 -2.14 17.25
N SER A 114 23.27 -1.42 16.16
CA SER A 114 24.53 -0.67 16.04
C SER A 114 24.63 0.49 17.04
N GLY A 115 23.50 1.18 17.29
CA GLY A 115 23.43 2.22 18.31
C GLY A 115 23.60 1.72 19.74
N PHE A 116 23.24 0.47 20.03
CA PHE A 116 23.45 -0.14 21.34
C PHE A 116 24.93 -0.50 21.56
N LYS A 117 25.57 -1.11 20.55
CA LYS A 117 27.00 -1.45 20.59
C LYS A 117 27.89 -0.23 20.82
N ASN A 118 27.62 0.89 20.13
CA ASN A 118 28.36 2.14 20.32
C ASN A 118 28.20 2.73 21.73
N ARG A 119 27.07 2.52 22.42
CA ARG A 119 26.89 3.00 23.79
C ARG A 119 27.63 2.17 24.82
N GLU A 120 27.85 0.88 24.55
CA GLU A 120 28.66 0.02 25.42
C GLU A 120 30.15 0.33 25.29
N GLU A 121 30.67 0.53 24.07
CA GLU A 121 32.07 0.94 23.83
C GLU A 121 32.42 2.30 24.45
N VAL A 122 31.48 3.26 24.51
CA VAL A 122 31.71 4.57 25.16
C VAL A 122 31.67 4.49 26.69
N ARG A 123 31.14 3.40 27.27
CA ARG A 123 31.01 3.21 28.72
C ARG A 123 32.10 2.34 29.35
N SER A 124 32.89 1.62 28.54
CA SER A 124 34.06 0.83 28.95
C SER A 124 35.33 1.66 28.93
#